data_AF-A0A961NL82-F1
#
_entry.id   AF-A0A961NL82-F1
#
_cell.length_a   1.000
_cell.length_b   1.000
_cell.length_c   1.000
_cell.angle_alpha   90.00
_cell.angle_beta   90.00
_cell.angle_gamma   90.00
#
_symmetry.space_group_name_H-M   'P 1'
#
loop_
_entity.id
_entity.type
_entity.pdbx_description
1 polymer ?
#
loop_
_entity_poly.entity_id
_entity_poly.type
_entity_poly.pdbx_seq_one_letter_code
_entity_poly.pdbx_strand_id
1 'polypeptide(L)'
;MSGLISDLDAREIVIGEFVPKNGSGQVENKIRNSLAAELKEAGFDVRLTGGTRPSEMSEENRQNAFLFISGFYGRSKNGVLNIYVQIYHPETGQIIDAYNRVDVSERVDNYANIDLPADEIQVPDDEVIETVSRKVAIQARVNARRRIKRENLDQYVRTSDLAEYSLPVAEAYRDTASQEVFQLIEEQEVITATRTRTTLRDAPAAVYVITAQQIRERGYRTLVEALQDLPGFDIVHNYGIFPELIHQRGLVGNNQRTLLYVDGVLDNNLTEAAILAGSIRFPLHNVKRIEVIAGPASALYGANAFNGVINIITKDGRSQPGNEAEITAGGYNNLSRPGYGANISLRGGTTEQAFPFSYSVSGYMFRTLGPDFSGVGRLERSDFGRYDPEYAVTSEICGG
;
A
#
# COMPACT_ATOMS: atom_id res chain seq x y z
N MET A 1 -30.76 -17.38 22.96
CA MET A 1 -30.10 -16.97 21.69
C MET A 1 -31.17 -16.79 20.62
N SER A 2 -31.87 -15.66 20.62
CA SER A 2 -32.81 -15.28 19.56
C SER A 2 -32.75 -13.76 19.47
N GLY A 3 -32.19 -13.23 18.38
CA GLY A 3 -32.02 -11.78 18.21
C GLY A 3 -30.89 -11.35 17.27
N LEU A 4 -30.59 -12.10 16.20
CA LEU A 4 -29.53 -11.74 15.24
C LEU A 4 -29.94 -12.00 13.77
N ILE A 5 -31.17 -11.66 13.39
CA ILE A 5 -31.61 -11.55 11.98
C ILE A 5 -32.72 -10.49 11.92
N SER A 6 -32.41 -9.21 11.70
CA SER A 6 -33.46 -8.20 11.45
C SER A 6 -33.02 -6.95 10.66
N ASP A 7 -31.86 -6.98 9.98
CA ASP A 7 -31.31 -5.78 9.31
C ASP A 7 -30.99 -6.01 7.82
N LEU A 8 -31.42 -7.16 7.29
CA LEU A 8 -31.26 -7.58 5.89
C LEU A 8 -32.60 -7.74 5.17
N ASP A 9 -33.73 -7.39 5.80
CA ASP A 9 -35.05 -7.55 5.20
C ASP A 9 -35.15 -6.74 3.88
N ALA A 10 -35.32 -7.47 2.77
CA ALA A 10 -35.71 -7.02 1.44
C ALA A 10 -34.88 -5.88 0.80
N ARG A 11 -33.58 -6.12 0.58
CA ARG A 11 -32.74 -5.24 -0.25
C ARG A 11 -32.60 -5.79 -1.67
N GLU A 12 -32.98 -5.00 -2.68
CA GLU A 12 -32.90 -5.39 -4.10
C GLU A 12 -31.46 -5.34 -4.62
N ILE A 13 -30.95 -6.47 -5.12
CA ILE A 13 -29.70 -6.54 -5.87
C ILE A 13 -30.03 -6.64 -7.36
N VAL A 14 -29.40 -5.79 -8.15
CA VAL A 14 -29.58 -5.75 -9.60
C VAL A 14 -28.40 -6.46 -10.27
N ILE A 15 -28.70 -7.45 -11.12
CA ILE A 15 -27.70 -8.16 -11.91
C ILE A 15 -27.78 -7.71 -13.36
N GLY A 16 -26.74 -7.00 -13.80
CA GLY A 16 -26.53 -6.58 -15.17
C GLY A 16 -26.03 -7.71 -16.07
N GLU A 17 -25.51 -7.32 -17.23
CA GLU A 17 -24.95 -8.23 -18.22
C GLU A 17 -23.55 -8.71 -17.84
N PHE A 18 -23.25 -9.95 -18.23
CA PHE A 18 -21.91 -10.49 -18.20
C PHE A 18 -21.41 -10.58 -19.64
N VAL A 19 -20.32 -9.86 -19.94
CA VAL A 19 -19.85 -9.71 -21.33
C VAL A 19 -18.75 -10.74 -21.64
N PRO A 20 -18.83 -11.47 -22.77
CA PRO A 20 -17.76 -12.37 -23.19
C PRO A 20 -16.51 -11.58 -23.63
N LYS A 21 -15.32 -12.00 -23.17
CA LYS A 21 -14.03 -11.44 -23.60
C LYS A 21 -13.69 -11.80 -25.05
N ASN A 22 -13.87 -13.07 -25.41
CA ASN A 22 -13.66 -13.60 -26.76
C ASN A 22 -14.96 -14.26 -27.23
N GLY A 23 -15.42 -13.92 -28.44
CA GLY A 23 -16.80 -14.08 -28.91
C GLY A 23 -17.53 -15.41 -28.64
N SER A 24 -18.82 -15.24 -28.37
CA SER A 24 -19.96 -16.18 -28.35
C SER A 24 -19.88 -17.41 -27.43
N GLY A 25 -20.58 -17.32 -26.29
CA GLY A 25 -21.09 -18.49 -25.58
C GLY A 25 -22.42 -18.17 -24.90
N GLN A 26 -23.38 -19.11 -24.91
CA GLN A 26 -24.64 -19.00 -24.16
C GLN A 26 -24.43 -19.24 -22.64
N VAL A 27 -23.30 -18.78 -22.09
CA VAL A 27 -22.90 -19.01 -20.69
C VAL A 27 -23.41 -17.88 -19.79
N GLU A 28 -23.58 -16.68 -20.33
CA GLU A 28 -24.11 -15.52 -19.59
C GLU A 28 -25.39 -15.86 -18.83
N ASN A 29 -26.40 -16.43 -19.49
CA ASN A 29 -27.68 -16.75 -18.86
C ASN A 29 -27.50 -17.74 -17.70
N LYS A 30 -26.57 -18.70 -17.83
CA LYS A 30 -26.25 -19.63 -16.74
C LYS A 30 -25.61 -18.90 -15.56
N ILE A 31 -24.64 -18.01 -15.82
CA ILE A 31 -23.99 -17.19 -14.78
C ILE A 31 -25.03 -16.36 -14.03
N ARG A 32 -25.86 -15.61 -14.77
CA ARG A 32 -26.86 -14.70 -14.20
C ARG A 32 -27.94 -15.44 -13.42
N ASN A 33 -28.41 -16.58 -13.92
CA ASN A 33 -29.42 -17.38 -13.24
C ASN A 33 -28.86 -18.06 -11.98
N SER A 34 -27.64 -18.61 -12.04
CA SER A 34 -26.97 -19.20 -10.88
C SER A 34 -26.71 -18.16 -9.80
N LEU A 35 -26.20 -16.99 -10.19
CA LEU A 35 -25.97 -15.87 -9.27
C LEU A 35 -27.28 -15.38 -8.64
N ALA A 36 -28.35 -15.27 -9.43
CA ALA A 36 -29.66 -14.89 -8.92
C ALA A 36 -30.21 -15.92 -7.92
N ALA A 37 -30.02 -17.21 -8.16
CA ALA A 37 -30.45 -18.27 -7.24
C ALA A 37 -29.70 -18.20 -5.90
N GLU A 38 -28.37 -18.13 -5.94
CA GLU A 38 -27.52 -18.04 -4.73
C GLU A 38 -27.78 -16.75 -3.92
N LEU A 39 -28.03 -15.63 -4.60
CA LEU A 39 -28.39 -14.37 -3.92
C LEU A 39 -29.79 -14.40 -3.29
N LYS A 40 -30.76 -15.06 -3.93
CA LYS A 40 -32.09 -15.29 -3.34
C LYS A 40 -32.00 -16.21 -2.12
N GLU A 41 -31.22 -17.27 -2.18
CA GLU A 41 -30.96 -18.16 -1.04
C GLU A 41 -30.24 -17.43 0.11
N ALA A 42 -29.36 -16.48 -0.23
CA ALA A 42 -28.71 -15.58 0.72
C ALA A 42 -29.66 -14.55 1.38
N GLY A 43 -30.92 -14.45 0.93
CA GLY A 43 -31.95 -13.58 1.50
C GLY A 43 -32.10 -12.21 0.81
N PHE A 44 -31.61 -12.05 -0.41
CA PHE A 44 -31.77 -10.82 -1.19
C PHE A 44 -32.90 -10.92 -2.23
N ASP A 45 -33.57 -9.80 -2.49
CA ASP A 45 -34.40 -9.67 -3.69
C ASP A 45 -33.49 -9.44 -4.88
N VAL A 46 -33.80 -10.08 -6.02
CA VAL A 46 -32.93 -10.03 -7.20
C VAL A 46 -33.71 -9.64 -8.44
N ARG A 47 -33.19 -8.64 -9.15
CA ARG A 47 -33.70 -8.20 -10.45
C ARG A 47 -32.62 -8.31 -11.52
N LEU A 48 -32.98 -8.89 -12.66
CA LEU A 48 -32.12 -8.94 -13.84
C LEU A 48 -32.40 -7.72 -14.72
N THR A 49 -31.36 -7.03 -15.19
CA THR A 49 -31.47 -5.91 -16.12
C THR A 49 -30.48 -6.06 -17.28
N GLY A 50 -30.73 -5.38 -18.40
CA GLY A 50 -29.70 -5.18 -19.42
C GLY A 50 -28.64 -4.19 -18.97
N GLY A 51 -27.54 -4.13 -19.70
CA GLY A 51 -26.44 -3.20 -19.48
C GLY A 51 -25.41 -3.68 -18.46
N THR A 52 -24.22 -3.08 -18.54
CA THR A 52 -23.05 -3.52 -17.76
C THR A 52 -22.73 -2.61 -16.58
N ARG A 53 -23.47 -1.50 -16.44
CA ARG A 53 -23.17 -0.45 -15.46
C ARG A 53 -24.42 0.10 -14.79
N PRO A 54 -24.31 0.61 -13.55
CA PRO A 54 -25.44 1.25 -12.88
C PRO A 54 -25.98 2.47 -13.62
N SER A 55 -25.12 3.22 -14.31
CA SER A 55 -25.50 4.42 -15.09
C SER A 55 -26.47 4.13 -16.23
N GLU A 56 -26.52 2.87 -16.70
CA GLU A 56 -27.42 2.43 -17.76
C GLU A 56 -28.84 2.09 -17.21
N MET A 57 -29.01 2.09 -15.89
CA MET A 57 -30.30 1.95 -15.22
C MET A 57 -31.01 3.31 -15.08
N SER A 58 -32.35 3.29 -15.05
CA SER A 58 -33.15 4.46 -14.67
C SER A 58 -32.79 4.95 -13.26
N GLU A 59 -32.93 6.25 -13.02
CA GLU A 59 -32.63 6.89 -11.72
C GLU A 59 -33.38 6.23 -10.55
N GLU A 60 -34.68 5.98 -10.71
CA GLU A 60 -35.52 5.29 -9.72
C GLU A 60 -34.96 3.90 -9.36
N ASN A 61 -34.48 3.17 -10.37
CA ASN A 61 -33.92 1.85 -10.19
C ASN A 61 -32.54 1.89 -9.50
N ARG A 62 -31.75 2.95 -9.70
CA ARG A 62 -30.45 3.11 -9.03
C ARG A 62 -30.61 3.42 -7.55
N GLN A 63 -31.59 4.25 -7.18
CA GLN A 63 -31.82 4.65 -5.79
C GLN A 63 -32.39 3.50 -4.95
N ASN A 64 -33.18 2.62 -5.56
CA ASN A 64 -33.77 1.47 -4.88
C ASN A 64 -32.85 0.24 -4.83
N ALA A 65 -31.82 0.19 -5.69
CA ALA A 65 -30.87 -0.92 -5.71
C ALA A 65 -29.86 -0.80 -4.57
N PHE A 66 -29.62 -1.93 -3.91
CA PHE A 66 -28.61 -2.06 -2.86
C PHE A 66 -27.21 -2.29 -3.44
N LEU A 67 -27.10 -3.17 -4.43
CA LEU A 67 -25.88 -3.45 -5.18
C LEU A 67 -26.22 -3.66 -6.64
N PHE A 68 -25.29 -3.30 -7.51
CA PHE A 68 -25.35 -3.67 -8.92
C PHE A 68 -24.18 -4.61 -9.21
N ILE A 69 -24.46 -5.76 -9.81
CA ILE A 69 -23.45 -6.78 -10.10
C ILE A 69 -23.43 -7.05 -11.60
N SER A 70 -22.25 -6.93 -12.19
CA SER A 70 -22.01 -7.26 -13.60
C SER A 70 -20.60 -7.85 -13.72
N GLY A 71 -20.19 -8.18 -14.94
CA GLY A 71 -18.83 -8.69 -15.11
C GLY A 71 -18.51 -9.16 -16.50
N PHE A 72 -17.48 -9.99 -16.56
CA PHE A 72 -16.93 -10.53 -17.80
C PHE A 72 -16.65 -12.00 -17.65
N TYR A 73 -16.65 -12.74 -18.76
CA TYR A 73 -16.20 -14.12 -18.77
C TYR A 73 -15.42 -14.43 -20.04
N GLY A 74 -14.57 -15.44 -19.99
CA GLY A 74 -13.80 -15.89 -21.13
C GLY A 74 -13.31 -17.32 -20.89
N ARG A 75 -12.74 -17.94 -21.92
CA ARG A 75 -12.07 -19.23 -21.75
C ARG A 75 -10.57 -19.07 -21.89
N SER A 76 -9.83 -19.75 -21.02
CA SER A 76 -8.40 -19.98 -21.17
C SER A 76 -8.11 -20.86 -22.39
N LYS A 77 -6.84 -20.90 -22.82
CA LYS A 77 -6.32 -21.79 -23.87
C LYS A 77 -6.68 -23.25 -23.63
N ASN A 78 -6.71 -23.65 -22.36
CA ASN A 78 -7.03 -25.02 -21.92
C ASN A 78 -8.56 -25.30 -21.86
N GLY A 79 -9.40 -24.35 -22.29
CA GLY A 79 -10.86 -24.48 -22.34
C GLY A 79 -11.59 -24.16 -21.04
N VAL A 80 -10.87 -23.93 -19.95
CA VAL A 80 -11.44 -23.60 -18.63
C VAL A 80 -12.13 -22.24 -18.64
N LEU A 81 -13.31 -22.17 -18.04
CA LEU A 81 -14.11 -20.95 -17.93
C LEU A 81 -13.54 -20.04 -16.83
N ASN A 82 -13.20 -18.81 -17.21
CA ASN A 82 -12.82 -17.74 -16.31
C ASN A 82 -13.97 -16.75 -16.16
N ILE A 83 -14.29 -16.37 -14.92
CA ILE A 83 -15.35 -15.42 -14.60
C ILE A 83 -14.80 -14.30 -13.74
N TYR A 84 -15.10 -13.08 -14.14
CA TYR A 84 -14.73 -11.83 -13.48
C TYR A 84 -16.02 -11.13 -13.08
N VAL A 85 -16.18 -10.85 -11.80
CA VAL A 85 -17.39 -10.26 -11.21
C VAL A 85 -17.01 -8.92 -10.57
N GLN A 86 -17.81 -7.91 -10.85
CA GLN A 86 -17.68 -6.56 -10.32
C GLN A 86 -18.95 -6.19 -9.56
N ILE A 87 -18.77 -5.66 -8.36
CA ILE A 87 -19.85 -5.25 -7.47
C ILE A 87 -19.76 -3.74 -7.30
N TYR A 88 -20.83 -3.05 -7.67
CA TYR A 88 -20.91 -1.61 -7.72
C TYR A 88 -21.84 -1.04 -6.65
N HIS A 89 -21.53 0.17 -6.21
CA HIS A 89 -22.49 1.04 -5.55
C HIS A 89 -23.44 1.64 -6.61
N PRO A 90 -24.76 1.38 -6.54
CA PRO A 90 -25.68 1.74 -7.62
C PRO A 90 -25.78 3.24 -7.92
N GLU A 91 -25.76 4.10 -6.89
CA GLU A 91 -25.85 5.56 -7.07
C GLU A 91 -24.55 6.19 -7.60
N THR A 92 -23.40 5.84 -7.01
CA THR A 92 -22.12 6.46 -7.36
C THR A 92 -21.45 5.81 -8.57
N GLY A 93 -21.88 4.61 -8.97
CA GLY A 93 -21.26 3.85 -10.05
C GLY A 93 -19.86 3.32 -9.73
N GLN A 94 -19.39 3.45 -8.49
CA GLN A 94 -18.05 3.02 -8.08
C GLN A 94 -18.02 1.51 -7.82
N ILE A 95 -16.94 0.85 -8.23
CA ILE A 95 -16.67 -0.55 -7.86
C ILE A 95 -16.27 -0.57 -6.38
N ILE A 96 -16.99 -1.34 -5.59
CA ILE A 96 -16.80 -1.43 -4.14
C ILE A 96 -16.26 -2.78 -3.70
N ASP A 97 -16.45 -3.81 -4.52
CA ASP A 97 -15.90 -5.13 -4.32
C ASP A 97 -15.80 -5.85 -5.69
N ALA A 98 -14.99 -6.89 -5.75
CA ALA A 98 -14.83 -7.69 -6.95
C ALA A 98 -14.39 -9.11 -6.59
N TYR A 99 -14.70 -10.04 -7.49
CA TYR A 99 -14.27 -11.43 -7.37
C TYR A 99 -13.92 -11.96 -8.73
N ASN A 100 -12.91 -12.82 -8.81
CA ASN A 100 -12.64 -13.56 -10.01
C ASN A 100 -12.22 -14.99 -9.72
N ARG A 101 -12.53 -15.84 -10.70
CA ARG A 101 -12.04 -17.21 -10.78
C ARG A 101 -11.30 -17.32 -12.10
N VAL A 102 -9.99 -17.47 -12.00
CA VAL A 102 -9.09 -17.64 -13.14
C VAL A 102 -8.39 -18.98 -13.05
N ASP A 103 -8.20 -19.63 -14.19
CA ASP A 103 -7.31 -20.78 -14.29
C ASP A 103 -5.87 -20.33 -14.07
N VAL A 104 -5.22 -20.91 -13.06
CA VAL A 104 -3.85 -20.56 -12.68
C VAL A 104 -2.83 -21.38 -13.49
N SER A 105 -3.26 -22.44 -14.19
CA SER A 105 -2.38 -23.30 -14.99
C SER A 105 -1.73 -22.54 -16.15
N GLU A 106 -2.46 -21.65 -16.83
CA GLU A 106 -1.90 -20.76 -17.87
C GLU A 106 -0.73 -19.89 -17.40
N ARG A 107 -0.64 -19.60 -16.09
CA ARG A 107 0.49 -18.85 -15.53
C ARG A 107 1.69 -19.74 -15.26
N VAL A 108 1.50 -21.04 -15.04
CA VAL A 108 2.58 -22.03 -14.79
C VAL A 108 3.22 -22.46 -16.11
N ASP A 109 2.43 -22.56 -17.18
CA ASP A 109 2.90 -22.96 -18.52
C ASP A 109 4.03 -22.06 -19.04
N ASN A 110 3.98 -20.76 -18.72
CA ASN A 110 5.02 -19.78 -19.08
C ASN A 110 6.35 -19.95 -18.31
N TYR A 111 6.37 -20.68 -17.19
CA TYR A 111 7.57 -20.85 -16.36
C TYR A 111 8.20 -22.25 -16.45
N ALA A 112 7.45 -23.28 -16.86
CA ALA A 112 7.88 -24.66 -16.66
C ALA A 112 7.90 -25.58 -17.90
N ASN A 113 7.41 -25.18 -19.09
CA ASN A 113 7.31 -26.08 -20.26
C ASN A 113 6.62 -27.43 -19.92
N ILE A 114 5.65 -27.42 -19.01
CA ILE A 114 4.86 -28.60 -18.65
C ILE A 114 3.55 -28.50 -19.42
N ASP A 115 3.35 -29.38 -20.39
CA ASP A 115 2.08 -29.52 -21.12
C ASP A 115 1.22 -30.54 -20.37
N LEU A 116 0.25 -30.04 -19.59
CA LEU A 116 -0.67 -30.91 -18.84
C LEU A 116 -1.83 -31.32 -19.76
N PRO A 117 -2.24 -32.61 -19.77
CA PRO A 117 -3.36 -33.07 -20.59
C PRO A 117 -4.64 -32.27 -20.31
N ALA A 118 -5.32 -31.80 -21.37
CA ALA A 118 -6.48 -30.92 -21.26
C ALA A 118 -7.65 -31.55 -20.47
N ASP A 119 -7.73 -32.87 -20.40
CA ASP A 119 -8.73 -33.64 -19.65
C ASP A 119 -8.45 -33.73 -18.15
N GLU A 120 -7.23 -33.43 -17.70
CA GLU A 120 -6.82 -33.55 -16.29
C GLU A 120 -7.10 -32.27 -15.47
N ILE A 121 -7.32 -31.13 -16.13
CA ILE A 121 -7.53 -29.80 -15.50
C ILE A 121 -8.94 -29.23 -15.76
N GLN A 122 -9.72 -29.83 -16.67
CA GLN A 122 -11.03 -29.29 -17.02
C GLN A 122 -12.04 -29.45 -15.88
N VAL A 123 -12.31 -28.33 -15.21
CA VAL A 123 -13.45 -28.20 -14.30
C VAL A 123 -14.71 -27.90 -15.13
N PRO A 124 -15.83 -28.63 -14.92
CA PRO A 124 -17.08 -28.35 -15.60
C PRO A 124 -17.55 -26.91 -15.39
N ASP A 125 -18.05 -26.26 -16.45
CA ASP A 125 -18.51 -24.87 -16.39
C ASP A 125 -19.54 -24.64 -15.28
N ASP A 126 -20.48 -25.56 -15.10
CA ASP A 126 -21.55 -25.42 -14.11
C ASP A 126 -20.99 -25.38 -12.67
N GLU A 127 -19.91 -26.13 -12.38
CA GLU A 127 -19.23 -26.11 -11.09
C GLU A 127 -18.48 -24.78 -10.85
N VAL A 128 -17.82 -24.26 -11.90
CA VAL A 128 -17.17 -22.94 -11.86
C VAL A 128 -18.19 -21.86 -11.58
N ILE A 129 -19.32 -21.88 -12.30
CA ILE A 129 -20.41 -20.91 -12.19
C ILE A 129 -21.04 -20.96 -10.79
N GLU A 130 -21.34 -22.14 -10.26
CA GLU A 130 -21.90 -22.32 -8.93
C GLU A 130 -20.94 -21.79 -7.86
N THR A 131 -19.65 -22.15 -7.95
CA THR A 131 -18.63 -21.69 -7.01
C THR A 131 -18.51 -20.17 -6.99
N VAL A 132 -18.46 -19.55 -8.17
CA VAL A 132 -18.40 -18.09 -8.30
C VAL A 132 -19.65 -17.44 -7.73
N SER A 133 -20.83 -17.96 -8.08
CA SER A 133 -22.14 -17.44 -7.63
C SER A 133 -22.24 -17.46 -6.11
N ARG A 134 -21.89 -18.59 -5.48
CA ARG A 134 -21.88 -18.74 -4.02
C ARG A 134 -20.92 -17.78 -3.34
N LYS A 135 -19.70 -17.64 -3.88
CA LYS A 135 -18.69 -16.73 -3.32
C LYS A 135 -19.15 -15.27 -3.39
N VAL A 136 -19.74 -14.86 -4.52
CA VAL A 136 -20.29 -13.50 -4.70
C VAL A 136 -21.47 -13.27 -3.75
N ALA A 137 -22.36 -14.24 -3.57
CA ALA A 137 -23.46 -14.11 -2.63
C ALA A 137 -22.98 -13.93 -1.18
N ILE A 138 -21.97 -14.70 -0.76
CA ILE A 138 -21.31 -14.51 0.54
C ILE A 138 -20.69 -13.11 0.64
N GLN A 139 -20.01 -12.65 -0.41
CA GLN A 139 -19.41 -11.31 -0.44
C GLN A 139 -20.46 -10.21 -0.32
N ALA A 140 -21.59 -10.30 -1.03
CA ALA A 140 -22.69 -9.35 -0.93
C ALA A 140 -23.20 -9.25 0.52
N ARG A 141 -23.33 -10.38 1.23
CA ARG A 141 -23.73 -10.41 2.66
C ARG A 141 -22.68 -9.78 3.57
N VAL A 142 -21.41 -10.16 3.40
CA VAL A 142 -20.32 -9.68 4.26
C VAL A 142 -20.06 -8.18 4.03
N ASN A 143 -20.10 -7.74 2.77
CA ASN A 143 -19.81 -6.37 2.40
C ASN A 143 -20.97 -5.41 2.72
N ALA A 144 -22.15 -5.92 3.07
CA ALA A 144 -23.31 -5.08 3.40
C ALA A 144 -23.05 -4.07 4.53
N ARG A 145 -22.08 -4.35 5.41
CA ARG A 145 -21.64 -3.43 6.49
C ARG A 145 -20.32 -2.72 6.22
N ARG A 146 -19.45 -3.29 5.36
CA ARG A 146 -18.11 -2.74 5.08
C ARG A 146 -18.11 -1.74 3.93
N ARG A 147 -19.06 -1.87 2.99
CA ARG A 147 -19.28 -1.07 1.77
C ARG A 147 -18.11 -0.88 0.82
N ILE A 148 -16.84 -1.07 1.20
CA ILE A 148 -15.69 -1.19 0.29
C ILE A 148 -14.70 -2.22 0.86
N LYS A 149 -14.23 -3.15 0.03
CA LYS A 149 -13.22 -4.14 0.42
C LYS A 149 -11.97 -4.09 -0.46
N ARG A 150 -11.00 -3.28 -0.05
CA ARG A 150 -9.77 -2.97 -0.81
C ARG A 150 -8.94 -4.20 -1.20
N GLU A 151 -8.85 -5.20 -0.32
CA GLU A 151 -8.06 -6.41 -0.59
C GLU A 151 -8.58 -7.17 -1.82
N ASN A 152 -9.90 -7.28 -1.95
CA ASN A 152 -10.53 -7.97 -3.07
C ASN A 152 -10.36 -7.18 -4.37
N LEU A 153 -10.44 -5.86 -4.31
CA LEU A 153 -10.20 -4.98 -5.46
C LEU A 153 -8.75 -5.09 -5.96
N ASP A 154 -7.77 -5.07 -5.06
CA ASP A 154 -6.35 -5.23 -5.41
C ASP A 154 -6.09 -6.62 -6.02
N GLN A 155 -6.63 -7.68 -5.41
CA GLN A 155 -6.55 -9.04 -5.97
C GLN A 155 -7.15 -9.09 -7.38
N TYR A 156 -8.36 -8.55 -7.56
CA TYR A 156 -9.04 -8.50 -8.85
C TYR A 156 -8.23 -7.76 -9.90
N VAL A 157 -7.68 -6.59 -9.57
CA VAL A 157 -6.85 -5.79 -10.50
C VAL A 157 -5.59 -6.57 -10.92
N ARG A 158 -4.94 -7.29 -10.00
CA ARG A 158 -3.72 -8.06 -10.29
C ARG A 158 -3.94 -9.32 -11.11
N THR A 159 -5.16 -9.83 -11.14
CA THR A 159 -5.51 -11.12 -11.76
C THR A 159 -6.46 -10.99 -12.95
N SER A 160 -7.03 -9.80 -13.15
CA SER A 160 -7.77 -9.47 -14.35
C SER A 160 -6.81 -9.06 -15.45
N ASP A 161 -7.02 -9.59 -16.65
CA ASP A 161 -6.29 -9.15 -17.83
C ASP A 161 -6.72 -7.72 -18.18
N LEU A 162 -5.88 -6.73 -17.83
CA LEU A 162 -6.17 -5.29 -17.92
C LEU A 162 -6.06 -4.74 -19.36
N ALA A 163 -5.52 -5.52 -20.29
CA ALA A 163 -5.10 -5.04 -21.61
C ALA A 163 -6.26 -4.65 -22.55
N GLU A 164 -7.50 -5.08 -22.29
CA GLU A 164 -8.62 -4.90 -23.23
C GLU A 164 -9.80 -4.07 -22.70
N TYR A 165 -9.80 -3.62 -21.45
CA TYR A 165 -10.96 -2.92 -20.87
C TYR A 165 -10.59 -1.66 -20.10
N SER A 166 -11.27 -0.55 -20.44
CA SER A 166 -11.20 0.67 -19.65
C SER A 166 -11.98 0.48 -18.35
N LEU A 167 -11.25 0.33 -17.24
CA LEU A 167 -11.86 0.49 -15.92
C LEU A 167 -12.45 1.91 -15.87
N PRO A 168 -13.76 2.06 -15.56
CA PRO A 168 -14.37 3.38 -15.48
C PRO A 168 -13.82 4.09 -14.25
N VAL A 169 -12.84 4.95 -14.47
CA VAL A 169 -12.70 6.15 -13.65
C VAL A 169 -13.71 7.13 -14.23
N ALA A 170 -14.58 7.70 -13.41
CA ALA A 170 -15.50 8.73 -13.87
C ALA A 170 -14.69 9.80 -14.63
N GLU A 171 -15.04 10.05 -15.90
CA GLU A 171 -14.29 10.96 -16.78
C GLU A 171 -14.20 12.36 -16.20
N ALA A 172 -15.27 12.81 -15.53
CA ALA A 172 -15.33 14.06 -14.77
C ALA A 172 -14.30 14.15 -13.63
N TYR A 173 -13.76 13.03 -13.16
CA TYR A 173 -12.75 12.97 -12.11
C TYR A 173 -11.34 12.69 -12.63
N ARG A 174 -11.13 12.23 -13.88
CA ARG A 174 -9.77 11.93 -14.34
C ARG A 174 -8.94 13.18 -14.50
N ASP A 175 -9.43 14.15 -15.25
CA ASP A 175 -8.65 15.35 -15.54
C ASP A 175 -8.60 16.26 -14.32
N THR A 176 -9.72 16.44 -13.61
CA THR A 176 -9.76 17.21 -12.37
C THR A 176 -8.95 16.57 -11.26
N ALA A 177 -9.07 15.26 -10.98
CA ALA A 177 -8.27 14.65 -9.93
C ALA A 177 -6.78 14.52 -10.32
N SER A 178 -6.46 14.31 -11.60
CA SER A 178 -5.05 14.33 -12.03
C SER A 178 -4.47 15.73 -11.91
N GLN A 179 -5.18 16.77 -12.37
CA GLN A 179 -4.76 18.17 -12.22
C GLN A 179 -4.68 18.57 -10.75
N GLU A 180 -5.64 18.19 -9.91
CA GLU A 180 -5.62 18.42 -8.46
C GLU A 180 -4.44 17.71 -7.80
N VAL A 181 -4.14 16.45 -8.16
CA VAL A 181 -2.99 15.71 -7.62
C VAL A 181 -1.67 16.34 -8.08
N PHE A 182 -1.54 16.68 -9.36
CA PHE A 182 -0.34 17.38 -9.88
C PHE A 182 -0.18 18.74 -9.22
N GLN A 183 -1.25 19.51 -9.08
CA GLN A 183 -1.26 20.80 -8.40
C GLN A 183 -0.88 20.64 -6.92
N LEU A 184 -1.41 19.63 -6.22
CA LEU A 184 -1.09 19.36 -4.82
C LEU A 184 0.38 18.96 -4.62
N ILE A 185 0.97 18.25 -5.59
CA ILE A 185 2.40 17.90 -5.60
C ILE A 185 3.25 19.12 -5.92
N GLU A 186 2.86 19.92 -6.92
CA GLU A 186 3.59 21.13 -7.34
C GLU A 186 3.59 22.22 -6.25
N GLU A 187 2.46 22.41 -5.58
CA GLU A 187 2.25 23.39 -4.50
C GLU A 187 2.82 22.91 -3.15
N GLN A 188 3.34 21.68 -3.07
CA GLN A 188 3.93 21.17 -1.85
C GLN A 188 5.11 22.04 -1.39
N GLU A 189 5.01 22.61 -0.19
CA GLU A 189 6.07 23.45 0.37
C GLU A 189 7.32 22.62 0.75
N VAL A 190 8.47 23.10 0.29
CA VAL A 190 9.81 22.60 0.66
C VAL A 190 10.68 23.75 1.20
N ILE A 191 11.66 23.41 2.04
CA ILE A 191 12.60 24.39 2.63
C ILE A 191 14.04 24.08 2.24
N THR A 192 14.37 22.80 2.03
CA THR A 192 15.75 22.34 1.91
C THR A 192 16.42 22.90 0.65
N ALA A 193 15.71 23.02 -0.46
CA ALA A 193 16.27 23.48 -1.74
C ALA A 193 16.90 24.88 -1.69
N THR A 194 16.28 25.80 -0.95
CA THR A 194 16.64 27.23 -0.94
C THR A 194 16.94 27.77 0.46
N ARG A 195 16.79 26.95 1.51
CA ARG A 195 16.76 27.34 2.94
C ARG A 195 15.67 28.37 3.29
N THR A 196 14.73 28.58 2.38
CA THR A 196 13.53 29.40 2.54
C THR A 196 12.32 28.58 2.10
N ARG A 197 11.11 28.93 2.54
CA ARG A 197 9.91 28.24 2.05
C ARG A 197 9.72 28.54 0.56
N THR A 198 9.63 27.50 -0.25
CA THR A 198 9.33 27.56 -1.67
C THR A 198 8.42 26.40 -2.04
N THR A 199 7.69 26.50 -3.14
CA THR A 199 6.95 25.37 -3.68
C THR A 199 7.93 24.36 -4.29
N LEU A 200 7.53 23.08 -4.36
CA LEU A 200 8.31 22.04 -5.02
C LEU A 200 8.57 22.38 -6.50
N ARG A 201 7.57 22.98 -7.15
CA ARG A 201 7.66 23.47 -8.54
C ARG A 201 8.74 24.54 -8.74
N ASP A 202 8.88 25.46 -7.80
CA ASP A 202 9.83 26.57 -7.90
C ASP A 202 11.23 26.21 -7.35
N ALA A 203 11.42 24.99 -6.84
CA ALA A 203 12.70 24.54 -6.30
C ALA A 203 13.76 24.40 -7.42
N PRO A 204 14.95 25.03 -7.30
CA PRO A 204 15.98 25.01 -8.34
C PRO A 204 16.80 23.72 -8.39
N ALA A 205 16.32 22.63 -7.79
CA ALA A 205 17.01 21.35 -7.67
C ALA A 205 16.03 20.19 -7.72
N ALA A 206 16.52 18.98 -8.03
CA ALA A 206 15.72 17.77 -7.93
C ALA A 206 15.47 17.43 -6.46
N VAL A 207 14.24 17.65 -5.99
CA VAL A 207 13.82 17.42 -4.61
C VAL A 207 12.80 16.29 -4.56
N TYR A 208 13.03 15.31 -3.69
CA TYR A 208 12.02 14.33 -3.31
C TYR A 208 11.45 14.70 -1.95
N VAL A 209 10.14 14.50 -1.78
CA VAL A 209 9.47 14.68 -0.49
C VAL A 209 8.75 13.40 -0.11
N ILE A 210 9.13 12.82 1.02
CA ILE A 210 8.45 11.68 1.62
C ILE A 210 7.58 12.21 2.76
N THR A 211 6.26 12.20 2.59
CA THR A 211 5.31 12.75 3.57
C THR A 211 5.06 11.81 4.74
N ALA A 212 4.58 12.35 5.87
CA ALA A 212 4.12 11.53 7.01
C ALA A 212 3.06 10.49 6.62
N GLN A 213 2.21 10.78 5.62
CA GLN A 213 1.22 9.83 5.12
C GLN A 213 1.91 8.66 4.40
N GLN A 214 2.83 8.95 3.48
CA GLN A 214 3.60 7.91 2.78
C GLN A 214 4.43 7.06 3.74
N ILE A 215 5.05 7.66 4.76
CA ILE A 215 5.77 6.95 5.82
C ILE A 215 4.85 5.92 6.50
N ARG A 216 3.61 6.31 6.84
CA ARG A 216 2.63 5.41 7.48
C ARG A 216 2.13 4.33 6.53
N GLU A 217 1.73 4.70 5.32
CA GLU A 217 1.14 3.78 4.35
C GLU A 217 2.13 2.73 3.86
N ARG A 218 3.40 3.12 3.69
CA ARG A 218 4.47 2.20 3.27
C ARG A 218 5.15 1.50 4.44
N GLY A 219 4.81 1.88 5.68
CA GLY A 219 5.33 1.25 6.89
C GLY A 219 6.83 1.46 7.09
N TYR A 220 7.37 2.61 6.65
CA TYR A 220 8.80 2.91 6.84
C TYR A 220 9.13 3.06 8.33
N ARG A 221 10.15 2.32 8.77
CA ARG A 221 10.62 2.30 10.15
C ARG A 221 11.96 2.99 10.30
N THR A 222 12.79 2.94 9.27
CA THR A 222 14.13 3.55 9.27
C THR A 222 14.25 4.55 8.12
N LEU A 223 15.11 5.54 8.30
CA LEU A 223 15.43 6.49 7.23
C LEU A 223 15.90 5.75 5.96
N VAL A 224 16.69 4.69 6.14
CA VAL A 224 17.23 3.88 5.04
C VAL A 224 16.12 3.22 4.21
N GLU A 225 15.11 2.64 4.85
CA GLU A 225 13.94 2.08 4.15
C GLU A 225 13.21 3.14 3.33
N ALA A 226 13.04 4.35 3.88
CA ALA A 226 12.40 5.45 3.19
C ALA A 226 13.24 5.93 1.98
N LEU A 227 14.57 6.00 2.14
CA LEU A 227 15.48 6.41 1.06
C LEU A 227 15.59 5.35 -0.04
N GLN A 228 15.53 4.07 0.30
CA GLN A 228 15.64 2.97 -0.67
C GLN A 228 14.52 2.97 -1.72
N ASP A 229 13.37 3.54 -1.37
CA ASP A 229 12.23 3.70 -2.29
C ASP A 229 12.38 4.86 -3.27
N LEU A 230 13.31 5.79 -3.01
CA LEU A 230 13.55 6.91 -3.90
C LEU A 230 14.37 6.48 -5.13
N PRO A 231 14.05 7.00 -6.32
CA PRO A 231 14.82 6.69 -7.51
C PRO A 231 16.25 7.22 -7.39
N GLY A 232 17.21 6.39 -7.80
CA GLY A 232 18.63 6.72 -7.77
C GLY A 232 19.28 6.53 -6.40
N PHE A 233 18.59 5.95 -5.43
CA PHE A 233 19.20 5.48 -4.17
C PHE A 233 19.51 3.99 -4.26
N ASP A 234 20.68 3.62 -3.74
CA ASP A 234 21.07 2.22 -3.57
C ASP A 234 21.65 2.06 -2.16
N ILE A 235 21.16 1.08 -1.42
CA ILE A 235 21.47 0.86 -0.02
C ILE A 235 22.27 -0.43 0.11
N VAL A 236 23.50 -0.31 0.60
CA VAL A 236 24.33 -1.46 0.92
C VAL A 236 24.34 -1.67 2.43
N HIS A 237 23.81 -2.81 2.84
CA HIS A 237 23.82 -3.23 4.23
C HIS A 237 25.22 -3.79 4.57
N ASN A 238 25.94 -3.09 5.45
CA ASN A 238 27.22 -3.56 5.97
C ASN A 238 27.02 -4.59 7.08
N TYR A 239 28.05 -5.41 7.33
CA TYR A 239 28.00 -6.44 8.37
C TYR A 239 28.07 -5.84 9.78
N GLY A 240 27.24 -6.33 10.69
CA GLY A 240 27.34 -6.07 12.14
C GLY A 240 26.85 -4.67 12.56
N ILE A 241 27.71 -3.92 13.26
CA ILE A 241 27.40 -2.63 13.91
C ILE A 241 27.62 -1.40 13.02
N PHE A 242 28.11 -1.60 11.79
CA PHE A 242 28.43 -0.49 10.89
C PHE A 242 27.17 0.07 10.23
N PRO A 243 27.08 1.39 10.03
CA PRO A 243 25.94 2.00 9.35
C PRO A 243 25.83 1.51 7.90
N GLU A 244 24.61 1.46 7.40
CA GLU A 244 24.33 1.16 5.99
C GLU A 244 24.94 2.26 5.10
N LEU A 245 25.48 1.86 3.94
CA LEU A 245 25.98 2.80 2.95
C LEU A 245 24.83 3.29 2.09
N ILE A 246 24.73 4.61 1.94
CA ILE A 246 23.74 5.29 1.12
C ILE A 246 24.42 5.77 -0.15
N HIS A 247 24.24 5.03 -1.23
CA HIS A 247 24.70 5.44 -2.56
C HIS A 247 23.61 6.24 -3.27
N GLN A 248 24.02 7.26 -4.00
CA GLN A 248 23.12 8.16 -4.73
C GLN A 248 23.61 8.32 -6.17
N ARG A 249 22.72 8.16 -7.15
CA ARG A 249 22.98 8.34 -8.58
C ARG A 249 24.18 7.52 -9.10
N GLY A 250 24.38 6.32 -8.56
CA GLY A 250 25.50 5.43 -8.91
C GLY A 250 26.86 5.83 -8.31
N LEU A 251 26.92 6.86 -7.48
CA LEU A 251 28.13 7.23 -6.75
C LEU A 251 28.29 6.34 -5.53
N VAL A 252 29.22 5.40 -5.64
CA VAL A 252 29.61 4.47 -4.58
C VAL A 252 30.66 5.12 -3.67
N GLY A 253 30.57 4.87 -2.36
CA GLY A 253 31.53 5.39 -1.40
C GLY A 253 31.00 5.40 0.02
N ASN A 254 31.68 6.13 0.88
CA ASN A 254 31.23 6.36 2.25
C ASN A 254 30.15 7.46 2.32
N ASN A 255 29.43 7.51 3.44
CA ASN A 255 28.33 8.45 3.64
C ASN A 255 28.77 9.91 3.92
N GLN A 256 30.00 10.30 3.55
CA GLN A 256 30.57 11.64 3.82
C GLN A 256 30.13 12.71 2.82
N ARG A 257 29.58 12.28 1.67
CA ARG A 257 29.25 13.17 0.55
C ARG A 257 27.79 13.62 0.52
N THR A 258 27.03 13.25 1.53
CA THR A 258 25.64 13.66 1.73
C THR A 258 25.50 14.24 3.13
N LEU A 259 24.78 15.35 3.24
CA LEU A 259 24.43 15.91 4.55
C LEU A 259 23.07 15.40 5.01
N LEU A 260 22.97 15.06 6.29
CA LEU A 260 21.73 14.80 6.99
C LEU A 260 21.45 15.93 7.97
N TYR A 261 20.25 16.49 7.87
CA TYR A 261 19.71 17.49 8.76
C TYR A 261 18.48 16.96 9.49
N VAL A 262 18.28 17.42 10.72
CA VAL A 262 17.03 17.30 11.48
C VAL A 262 16.60 18.70 11.84
N ASP A 263 15.45 19.13 11.33
CA ASP A 263 14.90 20.49 11.51
C ASP A 263 15.91 21.62 11.22
N GLY A 264 16.76 21.41 10.20
CA GLY A 264 17.79 22.38 9.81
C GLY A 264 19.06 22.38 10.67
N VAL A 265 19.17 21.49 11.66
CA VAL A 265 20.40 21.22 12.42
C VAL A 265 21.14 20.02 11.82
N LEU A 266 22.46 20.14 11.63
CA LEU A 266 23.29 19.10 11.02
C LEU A 266 23.46 17.90 11.97
N ASP A 267 23.18 16.68 11.49
CA ASP A 267 23.30 15.43 12.27
C ASP A 267 24.47 14.53 11.82
N ASN A 268 25.20 14.87 10.75
CA ASN A 268 26.40 14.11 10.36
C ASN A 268 27.35 13.94 11.56
N ASN A 269 27.88 12.72 11.72
CA ASN A 269 28.80 12.41 12.80
C ASN A 269 30.03 13.32 12.75
N LEU A 270 30.45 13.86 13.89
CA LEU A 270 31.55 14.83 13.96
C LEU A 270 32.92 14.26 13.59
N THR A 271 33.15 12.96 13.80
CA THR A 271 34.44 12.31 13.56
C THR A 271 34.62 11.98 12.08
N GLU A 272 33.59 11.43 11.45
CA GLU A 272 33.65 10.99 10.06
C GLU A 272 33.02 11.97 9.08
N ALA A 273 32.32 13.00 9.55
CA ALA A 273 31.46 13.86 8.74
C ALA A 273 30.43 13.07 7.90
N ALA A 274 30.08 11.87 8.33
CA ALA A 274 29.26 10.91 7.60
C ALA A 274 27.87 10.75 8.21
N ILE A 275 26.91 10.35 7.38
CA ILE A 275 25.59 9.91 7.87
C ILE A 275 25.75 8.56 8.56
N LEU A 276 25.42 8.51 9.85
CA LEU A 276 25.24 7.26 10.59
C LEU A 276 23.79 6.82 10.44
N ALA A 277 23.45 6.28 9.26
CA ALA A 277 22.10 5.87 8.91
C ALA A 277 21.65 4.55 9.59
N GLY A 278 22.55 3.96 10.39
CA GLY A 278 22.37 2.75 11.19
C GLY A 278 21.02 2.69 11.90
N SER A 279 20.31 1.58 11.66
CA SER A 279 19.08 1.10 12.32
C SER A 279 18.50 1.97 13.46
N ILE A 280 17.30 2.52 13.21
CA ILE A 280 16.30 3.06 14.15
C ILE A 280 16.75 4.28 14.97
N ARG A 281 17.74 5.03 14.49
CA ARG A 281 18.14 6.31 15.11
C ARG A 281 17.05 7.38 15.09
N PHE A 282 16.23 7.39 14.03
CA PHE A 282 15.16 8.37 13.86
C PHE A 282 13.78 7.74 13.98
N PRO A 283 12.97 8.11 14.97
CA PRO A 283 11.59 7.71 15.06
C PRO A 283 10.75 8.29 13.90
N LEU A 284 10.60 7.55 12.79
CA LEU A 284 9.87 8.05 11.61
C LEU A 284 8.39 8.39 11.88
N HIS A 285 7.79 7.85 12.93
CA HIS A 285 6.42 8.20 13.33
C HIS A 285 6.29 9.68 13.76
N ASN A 286 7.37 10.32 14.23
CA ASN A 286 7.38 11.73 14.60
C ASN A 286 7.84 12.64 13.46
N VAL A 287 8.07 12.08 12.27
CA VAL A 287 8.49 12.83 11.09
C VAL A 287 7.26 13.36 10.37
N LYS A 288 7.25 14.67 10.10
CA LYS A 288 6.24 15.35 9.28
C LYS A 288 6.50 15.09 7.80
N ARG A 289 7.77 15.18 7.39
CA ARG A 289 8.24 14.79 6.06
C ARG A 289 9.76 14.67 6.03
N ILE A 290 10.27 13.99 5.02
CA ILE A 290 11.70 13.94 4.68
C ILE A 290 11.86 14.63 3.33
N GLU A 291 12.69 15.67 3.27
CA GLU A 291 13.06 16.36 2.03
C GLU A 291 14.44 15.89 1.61
N VAL A 292 14.60 15.52 0.34
CA VAL A 292 15.86 14.99 -0.20
C VAL A 292 16.22 15.76 -1.46
N ILE A 293 17.29 16.54 -1.40
CA ILE A 293 17.93 17.11 -2.59
C ILE A 293 18.84 16.04 -3.18
N ALA A 294 18.54 15.61 -4.41
CA ALA A 294 19.33 14.65 -5.15
C ALA A 294 20.28 15.35 -6.12
N GLY A 295 21.54 15.50 -5.71
CA GLY A 295 22.60 16.14 -6.48
C GLY A 295 23.33 17.26 -5.72
N PRO A 296 24.26 17.94 -6.40
CA PRO A 296 25.13 18.92 -5.75
C PRO A 296 24.36 20.08 -5.13
N ALA A 297 24.54 20.26 -3.82
CA ALA A 297 23.96 21.36 -3.04
C ALA A 297 25.04 22.16 -2.27
N SER A 298 26.31 21.97 -2.63
CA SER A 298 27.46 22.58 -1.94
C SER A 298 27.47 24.11 -1.95
N ALA A 299 26.82 24.76 -2.91
CA ALA A 299 26.70 26.22 -2.95
C ALA A 299 25.97 26.78 -1.72
N LEU A 300 25.01 26.03 -1.16
CA LEU A 300 24.16 26.46 -0.06
C LEU A 300 24.50 25.76 1.27
N TYR A 301 25.11 24.57 1.20
CA TYR A 301 25.35 23.70 2.33
C TYR A 301 26.84 23.37 2.59
N GLY A 302 27.74 23.73 1.68
CA GLY A 302 29.18 23.52 1.82
C GLY A 302 29.71 22.18 1.29
N ALA A 303 30.98 21.88 1.60
CA ALA A 303 31.78 20.86 0.92
C ALA A 303 31.21 19.43 0.95
N ASN A 304 30.44 19.08 2.00
CA ASN A 304 29.94 17.71 2.20
C ASN A 304 28.54 17.47 1.59
N ALA A 305 27.96 18.46 0.90
CA ALA A 305 26.67 18.34 0.19
C ALA A 305 26.84 18.02 -1.31
N PHE A 306 27.80 17.16 -1.65
CA PHE A 306 28.16 16.86 -3.03
C PHE A 306 27.15 15.94 -3.73
N ASN A 307 26.75 14.86 -3.06
CA ASN A 307 25.72 13.94 -3.55
C ASN A 307 24.31 14.48 -3.32
N GLY A 308 24.12 15.27 -2.25
CA GLY A 308 22.80 15.74 -1.85
C GLY A 308 22.71 16.21 -0.41
N VAL A 309 21.47 16.53 -0.03
CA VAL A 309 21.08 16.86 1.34
C VAL A 309 19.79 16.14 1.66
N ILE A 310 19.75 15.47 2.80
CA ILE A 310 18.57 14.85 3.38
C ILE A 310 18.20 15.69 4.60
N ASN A 311 16.95 16.11 4.69
CA ASN A 311 16.45 16.92 5.80
C ASN A 311 15.18 16.28 6.35
N ILE A 312 15.27 15.79 7.59
CA ILE A 312 14.15 15.27 8.35
C ILE A 312 13.46 16.43 9.03
N ILE A 313 12.18 16.64 8.72
CA ILE A 313 11.37 17.68 9.34
C ILE A 313 10.40 16.99 10.29
N THR A 314 10.52 17.28 11.58
CA THR A 314 9.69 16.65 12.61
C THR A 314 8.31 17.29 12.69
N LYS A 315 7.36 16.56 13.27
CA LYS A 315 6.03 17.10 13.61
C LYS A 315 6.21 18.11 14.75
N ASP A 316 5.64 19.30 14.58
CA ASP A 316 5.61 20.33 15.61
C ASP A 316 4.20 20.55 16.17
N GLY A 317 4.14 20.95 17.45
CA GLY A 317 2.88 21.30 18.11
C GLY A 317 2.31 22.66 17.68
N ARG A 318 2.94 23.37 16.74
CA ARG A 318 2.46 24.67 16.22
C ARG A 318 1.32 24.50 15.21
N SER A 319 1.25 23.33 14.58
CA SER A 319 0.32 23.07 13.47
C SER A 319 -1.07 22.62 13.90
N GLN A 320 -1.29 22.33 15.19
CA GLN A 320 -2.60 21.96 15.73
C GLN A 320 -2.87 22.68 17.06
N PRO A 321 -4.07 23.27 17.26
CA PRO A 321 -4.44 23.81 18.56
C PRO A 321 -4.64 22.66 19.57
N GLY A 322 -3.81 22.61 20.61
CA GLY A 322 -3.96 21.68 21.73
C GLY A 322 -2.81 20.69 21.89
N ASN A 323 -2.96 19.80 22.87
CA ASN A 323 -2.01 18.72 23.15
C ASN A 323 -2.52 17.43 22.52
N GLU A 324 -1.67 16.76 21.75
CA GLU A 324 -1.97 15.49 21.11
C GLU A 324 -1.06 14.38 21.66
N ALA A 325 -1.66 13.23 21.92
CA ALA A 325 -0.98 12.01 22.33
C ALA A 325 -1.30 10.89 21.33
N GLU A 326 -0.27 10.24 20.80
CA GLU A 326 -0.40 9.15 19.83
C GLU A 326 0.36 7.93 20.36
N ILE A 327 -0.34 6.80 20.41
CA ILE A 327 0.23 5.51 20.81
C ILE A 327 -0.01 4.53 19.66
N THR A 328 1.06 3.91 19.18
CA THR A 328 1.01 2.90 18.13
C THR A 328 1.72 1.64 18.61
N ALA A 329 1.13 0.46 18.43
CA ALA A 329 1.77 -0.81 18.73
C ALA A 329 1.45 -1.84 17.64
N GLY A 330 2.42 -2.69 17.30
CA GLY A 330 2.23 -3.69 16.25
C GLY A 330 3.37 -4.69 16.13
N GLY A 331 3.03 -5.86 15.60
CA GLY A 331 3.98 -6.88 15.15
C GLY A 331 4.31 -6.71 13.67
N TYR A 332 5.48 -7.18 13.26
CA TYR A 332 5.93 -7.19 11.87
C TYR A 332 6.65 -8.51 11.60
N ASN A 333 6.43 -9.06 10.41
CA ASN A 333 7.06 -10.29 9.96
C ASN A 333 7.67 -10.08 8.58
N ASN A 334 8.82 -9.41 8.56
CA ASN A 334 9.65 -9.36 7.36
C ASN A 334 10.55 -10.59 7.42
N LEU A 335 10.61 -11.37 6.32
CA LEU A 335 11.27 -12.69 6.21
C LEU A 335 12.65 -12.81 6.89
N SER A 336 13.35 -11.70 7.11
CA SER A 336 14.68 -11.64 7.72
C SER A 336 14.71 -11.13 9.17
N ARG A 337 13.67 -10.44 9.66
CA ARG A 337 13.64 -9.76 10.96
C ARG A 337 12.21 -9.62 11.52
N PRO A 338 11.52 -10.72 11.89
CA PRO A 338 10.25 -10.64 12.61
C PRO A 338 10.43 -9.91 13.95
N GLY A 339 9.41 -9.21 14.42
CA GLY A 339 9.47 -8.47 15.67
C GLY A 339 8.19 -7.76 16.05
N TYR A 340 8.27 -6.97 17.11
CA TYR A 340 7.18 -6.12 17.59
C TYR A 340 7.73 -4.79 18.08
N GLY A 341 6.91 -3.75 18.02
CA GLY A 341 7.28 -2.44 18.53
C GLY A 341 6.09 -1.65 19.02
N ALA A 342 6.39 -0.69 19.88
CA ALA A 342 5.46 0.28 20.43
C ALA A 342 6.07 1.68 20.34
N ASN A 343 5.22 2.64 20.05
CA ASN A 343 5.54 4.05 20.00
C ASN A 343 4.61 4.83 20.92
N ILE A 344 5.16 5.81 21.61
CA ILE A 344 4.43 6.90 22.23
C ILE A 344 4.98 8.23 21.70
N SER A 345 4.09 9.14 21.31
CA SER A 345 4.47 10.51 21.00
C SER A 345 3.50 11.51 21.64
N LEU A 346 4.07 12.60 22.13
CA LEU A 346 3.37 13.72 22.76
C LEU A 346 3.80 15.00 22.06
N ARG A 347 2.84 15.78 21.59
CA ARG A 347 3.10 17.04 20.90
C ARG A 347 2.09 18.09 21.31
N GLY A 348 2.51 19.35 21.36
CA GLY A 348 1.66 20.45 21.77
C GLY A 348 2.40 21.78 21.76
N GLY A 349 1.69 22.85 22.09
CA GLY A 349 2.27 24.17 22.12
C GLY A 349 1.25 25.28 22.31
N THR A 350 1.75 26.50 22.40
CA THR A 350 0.97 27.73 22.43
C THR A 350 1.40 28.61 21.26
N THR A 351 0.44 29.00 20.42
CA THR A 351 0.68 29.81 19.22
C THR A 351 0.18 31.25 19.35
N GLU A 352 -0.80 31.51 20.22
CA GLU A 352 -1.45 32.82 20.39
C GLU A 352 -1.00 33.59 21.66
N GLN A 353 0.02 33.11 22.37
CA GLN A 353 0.52 33.74 23.60
C GLN A 353 1.71 34.66 23.33
N ALA A 354 1.99 35.58 24.25
CA ALA A 354 3.13 36.52 24.17
C ALA A 354 4.50 35.82 24.02
N PHE A 355 4.59 34.57 24.45
CA PHE A 355 5.75 33.70 24.28
C PHE A 355 5.30 32.36 23.69
N PRO A 356 5.17 32.24 22.36
CA PRO A 356 4.76 31.01 21.74
C PRO A 356 5.85 29.95 21.93
N PHE A 357 5.47 28.76 22.35
CA PHE A 357 6.37 27.61 22.43
C PHE A 357 5.70 26.38 21.84
N SER A 358 6.52 25.43 21.38
CA SER A 358 6.03 24.14 20.92
C SER A 358 6.97 23.04 21.37
N TYR A 359 6.40 21.89 21.68
CA TYR A 359 7.14 20.70 22.04
C TYR A 359 6.65 19.50 21.23
N SER A 360 7.57 18.56 21.01
CA SER A 360 7.30 17.25 20.43
C SER A 360 8.29 16.29 21.09
N VAL A 361 7.77 15.24 21.72
CA VAL A 361 8.57 14.22 22.41
C VAL A 361 8.09 12.87 21.93
N SER A 362 9.02 12.02 21.51
CA SER A 362 8.67 10.74 20.93
C SER A 362 9.61 9.62 21.39
N GLY A 363 9.02 8.48 21.71
CA GLY A 363 9.74 7.30 22.17
C GLY A 363 9.30 6.07 21.40
N TYR A 364 10.27 5.30 20.93
CA TYR A 364 10.03 4.03 20.26
C TYR A 364 10.76 2.91 20.98
N MET A 365 10.03 1.83 21.24
CA MET A 365 10.57 0.58 21.75
C MET A 365 10.27 -0.51 20.73
N PHE A 366 11.26 -1.33 20.43
CA PHE A 366 11.07 -2.50 19.59
C PHE A 366 11.90 -3.68 20.06
N ARG A 367 11.46 -4.86 19.63
CA ARG A 367 12.18 -6.10 19.79
C ARG A 367 12.13 -6.86 18.47
N THR A 368 13.31 -7.08 17.90
CA THR A 368 13.48 -8.03 16.80
C THR A 368 13.69 -9.42 17.39
N LEU A 369 13.10 -10.44 16.77
CA LEU A 369 13.35 -11.84 17.06
C LEU A 369 14.61 -12.35 16.35
N GLY A 370 15.24 -11.51 15.51
CA GLY A 370 16.37 -11.90 14.67
C GLY A 370 15.94 -12.70 13.43
N PRO A 371 16.88 -13.04 12.54
CA PRO A 371 16.59 -13.91 11.41
C PRO A 371 16.31 -15.34 11.89
N ASP A 372 15.30 -15.99 11.32
CA ASP A 372 15.03 -17.41 11.57
C ASP A 372 15.95 -18.27 10.70
N PHE A 373 16.96 -18.88 11.33
CA PHE A 373 17.91 -19.77 10.66
C PHE A 373 17.61 -21.26 10.89
N SER A 374 16.42 -21.61 11.41
CA SER A 374 16.04 -23.01 11.64
C SER A 374 16.07 -23.89 10.37
N GLY A 375 15.94 -23.27 9.19
CA GLY A 375 16.08 -23.94 7.89
C GLY A 375 17.50 -23.96 7.29
N VAL A 376 18.48 -23.31 7.94
CA VAL A 376 19.87 -23.30 7.45
C VAL A 376 20.62 -24.47 8.09
N GLY A 377 20.76 -25.56 7.32
CA GLY A 377 21.29 -26.87 7.76
C GLY A 377 22.77 -26.93 8.18
N ARG A 378 23.32 -25.86 8.79
CA ARG A 378 24.70 -25.80 9.29
C ARG A 378 24.85 -25.37 10.75
N LEU A 379 23.77 -25.08 11.47
CA LEU A 379 23.84 -24.55 12.85
C LEU A 379 23.73 -25.61 13.95
N GLU A 380 23.42 -26.87 13.63
CA GLU A 380 23.37 -27.99 14.60
C GLU A 380 24.77 -28.57 14.88
N ARG A 381 25.71 -27.73 15.31
CA ARG A 381 27.03 -28.16 15.76
C ARG A 381 27.22 -27.82 17.23
N SER A 382 27.61 -28.83 18.01
CA SER A 382 27.87 -28.70 19.46
C SER A 382 29.23 -28.06 19.76
N ASP A 383 30.04 -27.80 18.75
CA ASP A 383 31.39 -27.25 18.82
C ASP A 383 31.43 -25.78 18.38
N PHE A 384 30.73 -24.90 19.12
CA PHE A 384 30.91 -23.46 18.94
C PHE A 384 32.37 -23.08 19.24
N GLY A 385 33.11 -22.69 18.21
CA GLY A 385 34.48 -22.21 18.30
C GLY A 385 34.56 -20.74 18.68
N ARG A 386 35.73 -20.27 19.10
CA ARG A 386 36.02 -18.85 19.44
C ARG A 386 35.72 -17.85 18.30
N TYR A 387 35.47 -18.33 17.09
CA TYR A 387 35.19 -17.54 15.90
C TYR A 387 33.75 -17.67 15.39
N ASP A 388 32.89 -18.42 16.08
CA ASP A 388 31.48 -18.46 15.73
C ASP A 388 30.79 -17.17 16.22
N PRO A 389 30.09 -16.44 15.33
CA PRO A 389 29.43 -15.20 15.70
C PRO A 389 28.24 -15.46 16.64
N GLU A 390 28.28 -14.89 17.85
CA GLU A 390 27.09 -14.72 18.68
C GLU A 390 26.13 -13.75 17.96
N TYR A 391 25.05 -14.27 17.38
CA TYR A 391 24.05 -13.44 16.72
C TYR A 391 23.11 -12.82 17.76
N ALA A 392 23.27 -11.52 18.00
CA ALA A 392 22.59 -10.78 19.05
C ALA A 392 21.10 -10.52 18.75
N VAL A 393 20.25 -10.83 19.72
CA VAL A 393 18.90 -10.27 19.83
C VAL A 393 19.05 -8.82 20.30
N THR A 394 18.69 -7.84 19.47
CA THR A 394 18.79 -6.43 19.87
C THR A 394 17.45 -5.90 20.39
N SER A 395 17.50 -5.32 21.58
CA SER A 395 16.44 -4.49 22.15
C SER A 395 17.02 -3.08 22.32
N GLU A 396 16.51 -2.14 21.54
CA GLU A 396 16.95 -0.74 21.60
C GLU A 396 15.78 0.15 21.98
N ILE A 397 16.08 1.18 22.77
CA ILE A 397 15.17 2.26 23.11
C ILE A 397 15.70 3.50 22.41
N CYS A 398 14.92 4.03 21.48
CA CYS A 398 15.28 5.23 20.73
C CYS A 398 14.33 6.35 21.13
N GLY A 399 14.89 7.51 21.50
CA GLY A 399 14.14 8.69 21.94
C GLY A 399 14.69 9.93 21.26
N GLY A 400 13.78 10.84 20.92
CA GLY A 400 14.06 12.15 20.32
C GLY A 400 13.08 13.17 20.86
#